data_AF-A0A556MJ88-F1
#
_entry.id   AF-A0A556MJ88-F1
#
_cell.length_a   1.000
_cell.length_b   1.000
_cell.length_c   1.000
_cell.angle_alpha   90.00
_cell.angle_beta   90.00
_cell.angle_gamma   90.00
#
_symmetry.space_group_name_H-M   'P 1'
#
loop_
_entity.id
_entity.type
_entity.pdbx_description
1 polymer ?
#
loop_
_entity_poly.entity_id
_entity_poly.type
_entity_poly.pdbx_seq_one_letter_code
_entity_poly.pdbx_strand_id
1 'polypeptide(L)'
;MNKIFNRLSKYEKFLFLAVCIANLFPIVSHRFFPSLDGPAHLYNANLINHMLLHSDLNSFFQFNSEIVPNLTGHVFLCFFKTFLPAYLAEKLLLITYFFGLAYAFRRLVKSINPEYLGLSYLVFPISYNFLFSLGFYNFSLGLIGLLLILSFWIRHQQTLAGSWKKITQLSILFMLTYFSHILMFSVAGLACACFLFSNFLSELLKKRTFREVFIREFKKGLALFVSSLIPLVLMFFYFSNRPDTGVKIYLPSEELTKWLNYFNPIICYHEGIESTLTRKLIYILYALLIGGISLRIIDHFSGEKKAFFRLNDTWLLLTGIMLLLLYKLPDNNGSASIISMRFGLLFFLFLLIWISSMKQAKWFMFICFTLLLATHFKRVRYFDSVVDQYNTTAINCAKASDYVKPGSVVATLNFTYWSQAHFSNYLGIDKSLVILDNYEATMNYFPLLWNIQNLPDFQFGGKPITENPLFLTTPSNKHNQKREIDYLFVLGNWDSTNADHLKTLQTISANFIRSYKNEQCTVYRRKGLAE
;
A
#
# COMPACT_ATOMS: atom_id res chain seq x y z
N MET A 1 7.23 22.45 -35.93
CA MET A 1 6.81 21.68 -34.72
C MET A 1 6.29 20.27 -35.02
N ASN A 2 5.30 20.04 -35.88
CA ASN A 2 4.69 18.71 -36.09
C ASN A 2 5.65 17.57 -36.51
N LYS A 3 6.66 17.83 -37.37
CA LYS A 3 7.67 16.82 -37.75
C LYS A 3 8.56 16.37 -36.57
N ILE A 4 8.87 17.27 -35.64
CA ILE A 4 9.69 16.97 -34.45
C ILE A 4 8.88 16.12 -33.47
N PHE A 5 7.63 16.50 -33.20
CA PHE A 5 6.72 15.72 -32.34
C PHE A 5 6.48 14.31 -32.89
N ASN A 6 6.35 14.14 -34.22
CA ASN A 6 6.17 12.82 -34.83
C ASN A 6 7.44 11.94 -34.77
N ARG A 7 8.65 12.52 -34.74
CA ARG A 7 9.87 11.74 -34.49
C ARG A 7 10.02 11.37 -33.02
N LEU A 8 9.72 12.31 -32.11
CA LEU A 8 9.77 12.07 -30.67
C LEU A 8 8.76 11.00 -30.21
N SER A 9 7.57 10.96 -30.82
CA SER A 9 6.55 9.94 -30.49
C SER A 9 7.00 8.50 -30.80
N LYS A 10 7.88 8.29 -31.78
CA LYS A 10 8.44 6.97 -32.11
C LYS A 10 9.30 6.41 -30.97
N TYR A 11 9.97 7.28 -30.22
CA TYR A 11 10.87 6.92 -29.12
C TYR A 11 10.22 7.08 -27.73
N GLU A 12 8.99 7.59 -27.66
CA GLU A 12 8.31 7.88 -26.39
C GLU A 12 8.16 6.65 -25.48
N LYS A 13 7.98 5.45 -26.05
CA LYS A 13 7.95 4.20 -25.25
C LYS A 13 9.27 3.91 -24.52
N PHE A 14 10.40 4.26 -25.12
CA PHE A 14 11.71 4.09 -24.51
C PHE A 14 11.95 5.17 -23.45
N LEU A 15 11.51 6.40 -23.69
CA LEU A 15 11.52 7.45 -22.66
C LEU A 15 10.66 7.05 -21.45
N PHE A 16 9.46 6.51 -21.67
CA PHE A 16 8.59 6.06 -20.59
C PHE A 16 9.25 4.94 -19.77
N LEU A 17 9.88 3.98 -20.46
CA LEU A 17 10.65 2.92 -19.80
C LEU A 17 11.85 3.48 -19.03
N ALA A 18 12.59 4.43 -19.61
CA ALA A 18 13.72 5.08 -18.94
C ALA A 18 13.27 5.82 -17.68
N VAL A 19 12.13 6.52 -17.72
CA VAL A 19 11.54 7.15 -16.53
C VAL A 19 11.12 6.10 -15.51
N CYS A 20 10.52 4.98 -15.92
CA CYS A 20 10.21 3.87 -15.00
C CYS A 20 11.47 3.34 -14.29
N ILE A 21 12.55 3.11 -15.03
CA ILE A 21 13.82 2.62 -14.48
C ILE A 21 14.45 3.67 -13.56
N ALA A 22 14.51 4.93 -13.98
CA ALA A 22 15.05 6.02 -13.16
C ALA A 22 14.23 6.21 -11.86
N ASN A 23 12.93 5.98 -11.90
CA ASN A 23 12.06 6.07 -10.72
C ASN A 23 12.36 4.99 -9.65
N LEU A 24 13.04 3.90 -10.02
CA LEU A 24 13.48 2.85 -9.09
C LEU A 24 14.73 3.22 -8.30
N PHE A 25 15.38 4.35 -8.59
CA PHE A 25 16.67 4.69 -8.00
C PHE A 25 16.71 4.56 -6.46
N PRO A 26 15.79 5.14 -5.67
CA PRO A 26 15.79 4.97 -4.21
C PRO A 26 15.66 3.52 -3.73
N ILE A 27 15.04 2.64 -4.52
CA ILE A 27 14.80 1.23 -4.16
C ILE A 27 16.04 0.38 -4.44
N VAL A 28 16.73 0.65 -5.55
CA VAL A 28 17.85 -0.19 -5.98
C VAL A 28 19.18 0.25 -5.38
N SER A 29 19.33 1.54 -5.07
CA SER A 29 20.58 2.14 -4.55
C SER A 29 20.93 1.73 -3.12
N HIS A 30 19.94 1.36 -2.31
CA HIS A 30 20.12 1.03 -0.89
C HIS A 30 19.92 -0.46 -0.63
N ARG A 31 20.46 -1.02 0.47
CA ARG A 31 20.25 -2.45 0.78
C ARG A 31 18.80 -2.73 1.12
N PHE A 32 18.21 -1.92 1.99
CA PHE A 32 16.81 -1.94 2.36
C PHE A 32 16.10 -0.71 1.81
N PHE A 33 14.80 -0.85 1.52
CA PHE A 33 13.90 0.29 1.36
C PHE A 33 12.98 0.35 2.59
N PRO A 34 13.47 0.92 3.70
CA PRO A 34 12.77 0.83 4.97
C PRO A 34 11.51 1.71 4.99
N SER A 35 10.38 1.01 4.89
CA SER A 35 9.05 1.50 5.25
C SER A 35 8.71 1.17 6.71
N LEU A 36 7.64 1.75 7.24
CA LEU A 36 7.16 1.47 8.59
C LEU A 36 6.88 -0.03 8.80
N ASP A 37 6.08 -0.64 7.93
CA ASP A 37 5.58 -2.01 8.09
C ASP A 37 6.40 -3.07 7.34
N GLY A 38 7.21 -2.68 6.34
CA GLY A 38 8.10 -3.56 5.57
C GLY A 38 8.88 -4.61 6.40
N PRO A 39 9.51 -4.22 7.53
CA PRO A 39 10.22 -5.16 8.39
C PRO A 39 9.30 -6.28 8.95
N ALA A 40 8.06 -5.94 9.30
CA ALA A 40 7.09 -6.91 9.79
C ALA A 40 6.65 -7.87 8.68
N HIS A 41 6.41 -7.38 7.46
CA HIS A 41 6.05 -8.25 6.32
C HIS A 41 7.17 -9.25 6.02
N LEU A 42 8.43 -8.80 6.05
CA LEU A 42 9.61 -9.64 5.86
C LEU A 42 9.80 -10.68 6.95
N TYR A 43 9.59 -10.28 8.20
CA TYR A 43 9.69 -11.16 9.37
C TYR A 43 8.57 -12.20 9.36
N ASN A 44 7.33 -11.81 9.15
CA ASN A 44 6.21 -12.75 9.06
C ASN A 44 6.35 -13.71 7.88
N ALA A 45 6.86 -13.25 6.74
CA ALA A 45 7.22 -14.15 5.64
C ALA A 45 8.31 -15.17 6.03
N ASN A 46 9.23 -14.80 6.94
CA ASN A 46 10.20 -15.75 7.51
C ASN A 46 9.52 -16.81 8.36
N LEU A 47 8.68 -16.36 9.30
CA LEU A 47 7.97 -17.24 10.22
C LEU A 47 7.06 -18.21 9.46
N ILE A 48 6.32 -17.73 8.45
CA ILE A 48 5.48 -18.58 7.61
C ILE A 48 6.31 -19.67 6.93
N ASN A 49 7.41 -19.32 6.25
CA ASN A 49 8.26 -20.31 5.59
C ASN A 49 8.84 -21.32 6.59
N HIS A 50 9.27 -20.86 7.76
CA HIS A 50 9.80 -21.73 8.82
C HIS A 50 8.73 -22.69 9.36
N MET A 51 7.53 -22.18 9.66
CA MET A 51 6.40 -22.96 10.21
C MET A 51 5.80 -23.96 9.22
N LEU A 52 5.98 -23.75 7.91
CA LEU A 52 5.59 -24.73 6.90
C LEU A 52 6.49 -26.00 6.94
N LEU A 53 7.68 -25.91 7.52
CA LEU A 53 8.68 -27.00 7.57
C LEU A 53 8.97 -27.49 9.00
N HIS A 54 8.72 -26.68 10.02
CA HIS A 54 9.08 -26.93 11.40
C HIS A 54 7.93 -26.57 12.36
N SER A 55 7.83 -27.27 13.50
CA SER A 55 6.75 -27.11 14.48
C SER A 55 7.17 -26.40 15.77
N ASP A 56 8.44 -25.99 15.88
CA ASP A 56 9.05 -25.37 17.08
C ASP A 56 8.43 -24.01 17.44
N LEU A 57 7.78 -23.34 16.48
CA LEU A 57 7.13 -22.05 16.68
C LEU A 57 5.62 -22.14 16.97
N ASN A 58 5.01 -23.33 16.92
CA ASN A 58 3.55 -23.50 17.03
C ASN A 58 2.98 -23.13 18.40
N SER A 59 3.81 -23.11 19.45
CA SER A 59 3.41 -22.59 20.77
C SER A 59 3.26 -21.07 20.80
N PHE A 60 3.89 -20.36 19.86
CA PHE A 60 3.88 -18.89 19.80
C PHE A 60 2.97 -18.36 18.71
N PHE A 61 2.97 -19.00 17.55
CA PHE A 61 2.26 -18.53 16.37
C PHE A 61 1.31 -19.61 15.83
N GLN A 62 0.29 -19.17 15.12
CA GLN A 62 -0.64 -20.02 14.40
C GLN A 62 -1.06 -19.34 13.08
N PHE A 63 -1.37 -20.13 12.07
CA PHE A 63 -1.97 -19.59 10.85
C PHE A 63 -3.37 -19.06 11.14
N ASN A 64 -3.72 -17.95 10.49
CA ASN A 64 -5.08 -17.44 10.52
C ASN A 64 -6.00 -18.46 9.83
N SER A 65 -7.04 -18.92 10.54
CA SER A 65 -8.01 -19.87 10.00
C SER A 65 -8.91 -19.22 8.93
N GLU A 66 -8.99 -17.89 8.90
CA GLU A 66 -9.76 -17.16 7.92
C GLU A 66 -8.97 -16.86 6.65
N ILE A 67 -9.67 -16.90 5.51
CA ILE A 67 -9.12 -16.53 4.21
C ILE A 67 -9.11 -15.01 4.10
N VAL A 68 -8.02 -14.38 4.56
CA VAL A 68 -7.90 -12.92 4.64
C VAL A 68 -7.46 -12.25 3.32
N PRO A 69 -7.89 -11.00 3.05
CA PRO A 69 -7.57 -10.27 1.83
C PRO A 69 -6.14 -9.70 1.76
N ASN A 70 -5.33 -9.72 2.84
CA ASN A 70 -3.95 -9.20 2.85
C ASN A 70 -2.92 -10.32 2.64
N LEU A 71 -3.08 -11.11 1.57
CA LEU A 71 -2.33 -12.35 1.39
C LEU A 71 -1.28 -12.27 0.27
N THR A 72 -1.54 -11.51 -0.79
CA THR A 72 -0.72 -11.51 -2.01
C THR A 72 0.72 -11.08 -1.74
N GLY A 73 0.92 -10.03 -0.94
CA GLY A 73 2.24 -9.56 -0.54
C GLY A 73 3.03 -10.61 0.23
N HIS A 74 2.40 -11.28 1.21
CA HIS A 74 3.04 -12.36 1.98
C HIS A 74 3.37 -13.55 1.11
N VAL A 75 2.46 -14.01 0.25
CA VAL A 75 2.73 -15.12 -0.69
C VAL A 75 3.92 -14.77 -1.60
N PHE A 76 3.98 -13.54 -2.12
CA PHE A 76 5.08 -13.07 -2.93
C PHE A 76 6.40 -13.13 -2.15
N LEU A 77 6.44 -12.55 -0.94
CA LEU A 77 7.64 -12.54 -0.10
C LEU A 77 8.07 -13.95 0.29
N CYS A 78 7.15 -14.79 0.77
CA CYS A 78 7.41 -16.19 1.10
C CYS A 78 8.05 -16.94 -0.07
N PHE A 79 7.48 -16.81 -1.27
CA PHE A 79 8.01 -17.45 -2.47
C PHE A 79 9.46 -17.02 -2.76
N PHE A 80 9.73 -15.72 -2.87
CA PHE A 80 11.09 -15.26 -3.19
C PHE A 80 12.09 -15.55 -2.08
N LYS A 81 11.66 -15.55 -0.81
CA LYS A 81 12.50 -15.92 0.33
C LYS A 81 12.91 -17.39 0.38
N THR A 82 12.29 -18.27 -0.43
CA THR A 82 12.77 -19.66 -0.51
C THR A 82 14.16 -19.79 -1.15
N PHE A 83 14.59 -18.78 -1.94
CA PHE A 83 15.89 -18.80 -2.61
C PHE A 83 16.65 -17.46 -2.62
N LEU A 84 16.07 -16.38 -2.07
CA LEU A 84 16.71 -15.06 -1.93
C LEU A 84 16.74 -14.61 -0.46
N PRO A 85 17.74 -13.82 -0.05
CA PRO A 85 17.70 -13.12 1.23
C PRO A 85 16.52 -12.13 1.29
N ALA A 86 16.00 -11.88 2.50
CA ALA A 86 14.81 -11.06 2.73
C ALA A 86 14.83 -9.70 2.00
N TYR A 87 15.96 -8.99 2.04
CA TYR A 87 16.08 -7.67 1.41
C TYR A 87 15.92 -7.71 -0.12
N LEU A 88 16.36 -8.79 -0.79
CA LEU A 88 16.17 -8.95 -2.25
C LEU A 88 14.72 -9.32 -2.57
N ALA A 89 14.08 -10.15 -1.74
CA ALA A 89 12.66 -10.49 -1.90
C ALA A 89 11.78 -9.24 -1.82
N GLU A 90 12.02 -8.36 -0.84
CA GLU A 90 11.34 -7.07 -0.73
C GLU A 90 11.60 -6.20 -1.97
N LYS A 91 12.86 -6.03 -2.39
CA LYS A 91 13.18 -5.25 -3.60
C LYS A 91 12.41 -5.72 -4.83
N LEU A 92 12.28 -7.02 -5.05
CA LEU A 92 11.51 -7.55 -6.18
C LEU A 92 10.02 -7.22 -6.06
N LEU A 93 9.46 -7.21 -4.85
CA LEU A 93 8.08 -6.78 -4.62
C LEU A 93 7.92 -5.30 -4.97
N LEU A 94 8.83 -4.45 -4.51
CA LEU A 94 8.77 -3.01 -4.78
C LEU A 94 8.95 -2.72 -6.27
N ILE A 95 9.91 -3.37 -6.95
CA ILE A 95 10.10 -3.28 -8.40
C ILE A 95 8.81 -3.71 -9.14
N THR A 96 8.18 -4.80 -8.70
CA THR A 96 6.91 -5.28 -9.26
C THR A 96 5.81 -4.24 -9.10
N TYR A 97 5.73 -3.57 -7.94
CA TYR A 97 4.77 -2.49 -7.73
C TYR A 97 5.00 -1.31 -8.68
N PHE A 98 6.24 -0.81 -8.78
CA PHE A 98 6.54 0.37 -9.60
C PHE A 98 6.30 0.13 -11.09
N PHE A 99 6.80 -0.98 -11.63
CA PHE A 99 6.55 -1.34 -13.03
C PHE A 99 5.08 -1.70 -13.26
N GLY A 100 4.46 -2.45 -12.35
CA GLY A 100 3.07 -2.87 -12.47
C GLY A 100 2.10 -1.69 -12.44
N LEU A 101 2.30 -0.72 -11.56
CA LEU A 101 1.49 0.50 -11.49
C LEU A 101 1.63 1.34 -12.76
N ALA A 102 2.87 1.60 -13.20
CA ALA A 102 3.13 2.37 -14.42
C ALA A 102 2.55 1.68 -15.66
N TYR A 103 2.71 0.36 -15.77
CA TYR A 103 2.13 -0.44 -16.84
C TYR A 103 0.59 -0.42 -16.81
N ALA A 104 -0.02 -0.68 -15.65
CA ALA A 104 -1.47 -0.76 -15.52
C ALA A 104 -2.14 0.58 -15.81
N PHE A 105 -1.59 1.69 -15.29
CA PHE A 105 -2.09 3.04 -15.58
C PHE A 105 -1.94 3.36 -17.07
N ARG A 106 -0.76 3.14 -17.66
CA ARG A 106 -0.54 3.37 -19.10
C ARG A 106 -1.45 2.52 -19.97
N ARG A 107 -1.69 1.26 -19.59
CA ARG A 107 -2.62 0.37 -20.28
C ARG A 107 -4.06 0.87 -20.18
N LEU A 108 -4.47 1.44 -19.05
CA LEU A 108 -5.79 2.08 -18.88
C LEU A 108 -5.90 3.34 -19.76
N VAL A 109 -4.91 4.24 -19.72
CA VAL A 109 -4.88 5.44 -20.57
C VAL A 109 -4.96 5.05 -22.05
N LYS A 110 -4.21 4.03 -22.50
CA LYS A 110 -4.29 3.52 -23.87
C LYS A 110 -5.69 3.02 -24.25
N SER A 111 -6.42 2.42 -23.30
CA SER A 111 -7.80 1.96 -23.51
C SER A 111 -8.82 3.09 -23.60
N ILE A 112 -8.57 4.23 -22.94
CA ILE A 112 -9.49 5.37 -22.88
C ILE A 112 -9.19 6.38 -24.00
N ASN A 113 -7.91 6.69 -24.21
CA ASN A 113 -7.47 7.79 -25.06
C ASN A 113 -6.07 7.52 -25.69
N PRO A 114 -5.97 6.67 -26.72
CA PRO A 114 -4.68 6.24 -27.28
C PRO A 114 -3.88 7.37 -27.95
N GLU A 115 -4.52 8.45 -28.41
CA GLU A 115 -3.84 9.58 -29.04
C GLU A 115 -2.97 10.38 -28.05
N TYR A 116 -3.41 10.46 -26.79
CA TYR A 116 -2.77 11.25 -25.74
C TYR A 116 -2.07 10.37 -24.71
N LEU A 117 -1.40 9.30 -25.18
CA LEU A 117 -0.73 8.32 -24.32
C LEU A 117 0.32 8.93 -23.37
N GLY A 118 0.87 10.11 -23.69
CA GLY A 118 1.75 10.86 -22.81
C GLY A 118 1.11 11.26 -21.47
N LEU A 119 -0.22 11.30 -21.36
CA LEU A 119 -0.89 11.52 -20.07
C LEU A 119 -0.63 10.36 -19.07
N SER A 120 -0.12 9.22 -19.54
CA SER A 120 0.33 8.12 -18.66
C SER A 120 1.48 8.49 -17.71
N TYR A 121 2.24 9.56 -17.97
CA TYR A 121 3.30 10.03 -17.05
C TYR A 121 2.74 10.63 -15.75
N LEU A 122 1.43 10.92 -15.69
CA LEU A 122 0.74 11.38 -14.46
C LEU A 122 0.81 10.36 -13.32
N VAL A 123 1.13 9.09 -13.60
CA VAL A 123 1.26 8.04 -12.58
C VAL A 123 2.50 8.20 -11.69
N PHE A 124 3.58 8.81 -12.19
CA PHE A 124 4.86 8.81 -11.48
C PHE A 124 4.78 9.56 -10.13
N PRO A 125 4.17 10.76 -10.04
CA PRO A 125 3.99 11.42 -8.76
C PRO A 125 3.23 10.63 -7.70
N ILE A 126 2.32 9.72 -8.06
CA ILE A 126 1.56 8.90 -7.11
C ILE A 126 2.22 7.55 -6.81
N SER A 127 3.26 7.16 -7.56
CA SER A 127 3.99 5.91 -7.33
C SER A 127 4.67 5.88 -5.95
N TYR A 128 5.28 6.99 -5.54
CA TYR A 128 5.68 7.23 -4.15
C TYR A 128 4.55 8.00 -3.43
N ASN A 129 3.64 7.25 -2.82
CA ASN A 129 2.57 7.79 -1.99
C ASN A 129 2.77 7.41 -0.52
N PHE A 130 2.07 8.11 0.38
CA PHE A 130 2.19 7.94 1.83
C PHE A 130 1.97 6.48 2.26
N LEU A 131 0.93 5.81 1.73
CA LEU A 131 0.60 4.42 2.08
C LEU A 131 1.69 3.44 1.64
N PHE A 132 2.31 3.68 0.48
CA PHE A 132 3.48 2.92 0.05
C PHE A 132 4.66 3.11 1.01
N SER A 133 4.94 4.35 1.44
CA SER A 133 6.01 4.66 2.39
C SER A 133 5.78 4.08 3.79
N LEU A 134 4.52 3.83 4.17
CA LEU A 134 4.17 3.06 5.37
C LEU A 134 4.36 1.55 5.20
N GLY A 135 4.55 1.04 3.98
CA GLY A 135 4.71 -0.40 3.75
C GLY A 135 3.37 -1.11 3.51
N PHE A 136 2.31 -0.40 3.08
CA PHE A 136 1.05 -1.04 2.68
C PHE A 136 1.20 -1.70 1.29
N TYR A 137 2.03 -2.74 1.22
CA TYR A 137 2.38 -3.46 -0.01
C TYR A 137 1.17 -4.13 -0.64
N ASN A 138 0.33 -4.77 0.18
CA ASN A 138 -0.94 -5.39 -0.22
C ASN A 138 -1.91 -4.35 -0.87
N PHE A 139 -2.06 -3.17 -0.25
CA PHE A 139 -2.80 -2.05 -0.85
C PHE A 139 -2.20 -1.60 -2.20
N SER A 140 -0.87 -1.49 -2.26
CA SER A 140 -0.12 -1.04 -3.44
C SER A 140 -0.26 -2.01 -4.61
N LEU A 141 -0.23 -3.33 -4.36
CA LEU A 141 -0.54 -4.37 -5.34
C LEU A 141 -2.02 -4.32 -5.77
N GLY A 142 -2.92 -4.04 -4.82
CA GLY A 142 -4.35 -3.85 -5.12
C GLY A 142 -4.62 -2.68 -6.07
N LEU A 143 -3.85 -1.58 -5.99
CA LEU A 143 -3.95 -0.47 -6.95
C LEU A 143 -3.65 -0.90 -8.40
N ILE A 144 -2.69 -1.81 -8.58
CA ILE A 144 -2.37 -2.41 -9.89
C ILE A 144 -3.57 -3.21 -10.38
N GLY A 145 -4.12 -4.07 -9.50
CA GLY A 145 -5.31 -4.87 -9.76
C GLY A 145 -6.51 -4.01 -10.20
N LEU A 146 -6.81 -2.95 -9.45
CA LEU A 146 -7.83 -1.95 -9.79
C LEU A 146 -7.65 -1.41 -11.21
N LEU A 147 -6.46 -0.88 -11.54
CA LEU A 147 -6.21 -0.30 -12.86
C LEU A 147 -6.27 -1.34 -13.99
N LEU A 148 -5.82 -2.57 -13.75
CA LEU A 148 -5.91 -3.67 -14.71
C LEU A 148 -7.36 -4.10 -14.95
N ILE A 149 -8.19 -4.21 -13.91
CA ILE A 149 -9.63 -4.49 -14.02
C ILE A 149 -10.31 -3.39 -14.82
N LEU A 150 -10.07 -2.13 -14.51
CA LEU A 150 -10.64 -1.00 -15.26
C LEU A 150 -10.22 -1.03 -16.73
N SER A 151 -8.93 -1.27 -17.00
CA SER A 151 -8.41 -1.35 -18.37
C SER A 151 -8.98 -2.54 -19.14
N PHE A 152 -9.22 -3.67 -18.46
CA PHE A 152 -9.90 -4.84 -19.01
C PHE A 152 -11.37 -4.53 -19.31
N TRP A 153 -12.08 -3.96 -18.34
CA TRP A 153 -13.49 -3.62 -18.42
C TRP A 153 -13.78 -2.70 -19.61
N ILE A 154 -13.07 -1.58 -19.74
CA ILE A 154 -13.27 -0.61 -20.83
C ILE A 154 -13.15 -1.26 -22.21
N ARG A 155 -12.21 -2.20 -22.39
CA ARG A 155 -11.99 -2.87 -23.69
C ARG A 155 -12.96 -4.02 -23.98
N HIS A 156 -13.48 -4.68 -22.94
CA HIS A 156 -14.13 -5.97 -23.12
C HIS A 156 -15.59 -6.01 -22.68
N GLN A 157 -16.10 -4.99 -21.96
CA GLN A 157 -17.47 -4.95 -21.43
C GLN A 157 -18.56 -5.27 -22.46
N GLN A 158 -18.40 -4.87 -23.73
CA GLN A 158 -19.40 -5.10 -24.78
C GLN A 158 -19.52 -6.57 -25.20
N THR A 159 -18.48 -7.36 -24.97
CA THR A 159 -18.38 -8.77 -25.42
C THR A 159 -18.21 -9.74 -24.26
N LEU A 160 -18.21 -9.23 -23.02
CA LEU A 160 -17.93 -10.00 -21.81
C LEU A 160 -18.94 -11.13 -21.62
N ALA A 161 -20.24 -10.82 -21.72
CA ALA A 161 -21.33 -11.77 -21.49
C ALA A 161 -21.37 -12.95 -22.46
N GLY A 162 -20.75 -12.83 -23.64
CA GLY A 162 -20.70 -13.89 -24.66
C GLY A 162 -19.43 -14.73 -24.63
N SER A 163 -18.55 -14.58 -23.63
CA SER A 163 -17.21 -15.18 -23.67
C SER A 163 -16.74 -15.63 -22.30
N TRP A 164 -16.86 -16.93 -22.01
CA TRP A 164 -16.36 -17.55 -20.78
C TRP A 164 -14.89 -17.25 -20.51
N LYS A 165 -14.03 -17.25 -21.54
CA LYS A 165 -12.62 -16.87 -21.40
C LYS A 165 -12.43 -15.48 -20.75
N LYS A 166 -13.27 -14.50 -21.10
CA LYS A 166 -13.19 -13.13 -20.59
C LYS A 166 -13.74 -13.04 -19.17
N ILE A 167 -14.80 -13.79 -18.87
CA ILE A 167 -15.36 -13.93 -17.51
C ILE A 167 -14.31 -14.54 -16.58
N THR A 168 -13.65 -15.64 -16.99
CA THR A 168 -12.58 -16.27 -16.21
C THR A 168 -11.40 -15.34 -16.01
N GLN A 169 -10.95 -14.62 -17.06
CA GLN A 169 -9.88 -13.62 -16.93
C GLN A 169 -10.22 -12.52 -15.93
N LEU A 170 -11.44 -11.98 -15.99
CA LEU A 170 -11.90 -10.96 -15.06
C LEU A 170 -12.04 -11.52 -13.64
N SER A 171 -12.48 -12.76 -13.49
CA SER A 171 -12.58 -13.44 -12.20
C SER A 171 -11.22 -13.62 -11.53
N ILE A 172 -10.20 -14.04 -12.29
CA ILE A 172 -8.82 -14.11 -11.80
C ILE A 172 -8.33 -12.73 -11.35
N LEU A 173 -8.59 -11.67 -12.14
CA LEU A 173 -8.20 -10.31 -11.76
C LEU A 173 -8.90 -9.85 -10.47
N PHE A 174 -10.19 -10.13 -10.30
CA PHE A 174 -10.91 -9.80 -9.07
C PHE A 174 -10.40 -10.60 -7.87
N MET A 175 -10.11 -11.89 -8.03
CA MET A 175 -9.51 -12.72 -6.97
C MET A 175 -8.15 -12.18 -6.53
N LEU A 176 -7.25 -11.92 -7.47
CA LEU A 176 -5.94 -11.34 -7.17
C LEU A 176 -6.07 -9.96 -6.49
N THR A 177 -7.02 -9.13 -6.93
CA THR A 177 -7.24 -7.81 -6.33
C THR A 177 -7.84 -7.93 -4.92
N TYR A 178 -8.75 -8.87 -4.68
CA TYR A 178 -9.31 -9.16 -3.36
C TYR A 178 -8.24 -9.62 -2.38
N PHE A 179 -7.43 -10.60 -2.78
CA PHE A 179 -6.30 -11.11 -1.98
C PHE A 179 -5.12 -10.16 -1.88
N SER A 180 -5.12 -9.07 -2.63
CA SER A 180 -4.20 -7.96 -2.41
C SER A 180 -4.80 -6.98 -1.43
N HIS A 181 -6.01 -6.47 -1.70
CA HIS A 181 -6.68 -5.55 -0.79
C HIS A 181 -8.18 -5.42 -1.10
N ILE A 182 -9.02 -5.67 -0.08
CA ILE A 182 -10.48 -5.62 -0.15
C ILE A 182 -11.03 -4.29 -0.70
N LEU A 183 -10.51 -3.14 -0.24
CA LEU A 183 -10.93 -1.82 -0.74
C LEU A 183 -10.72 -1.66 -2.25
N MET A 184 -9.57 -2.13 -2.78
CA MET A 184 -9.28 -2.00 -4.21
C MET A 184 -10.22 -2.86 -5.05
N PHE A 185 -10.56 -4.05 -4.55
CA PHE A 185 -11.60 -4.90 -5.13
C PHE A 185 -12.96 -4.20 -5.14
N SER A 186 -13.41 -3.66 -4.00
CA SER A 186 -14.70 -2.97 -3.88
C SER A 186 -14.78 -1.74 -4.80
N VAL A 187 -13.72 -0.94 -4.86
CA VAL A 187 -13.65 0.25 -5.73
C VAL A 187 -13.64 -0.15 -7.21
N ALA A 188 -12.97 -1.25 -7.58
CA ALA A 188 -13.00 -1.76 -8.95
C ALA A 188 -14.41 -2.20 -9.37
N GLY A 189 -15.11 -2.95 -8.50
CA GLY A 189 -16.49 -3.37 -8.72
C GLY A 189 -17.45 -2.17 -8.84
N LEU A 190 -17.34 -1.20 -7.92
CA LEU A 190 -18.09 0.05 -7.95
C LEU A 190 -17.88 0.81 -9.27
N ALA A 191 -16.62 0.95 -9.69
CA ALA A 191 -16.31 1.64 -10.94
C ALA A 191 -16.91 0.93 -12.17
N CYS A 192 -16.81 -0.40 -12.24
CA CYS A 192 -17.48 -1.18 -13.30
C CYS A 192 -19.00 -0.96 -13.28
N ALA A 193 -19.62 -0.94 -12.09
CA ALA A 193 -21.06 -0.67 -11.93
C ALA A 193 -21.44 0.75 -12.38
N CYS A 194 -20.66 1.78 -12.03
CA CYS A 194 -20.87 3.15 -12.51
C CYS A 194 -20.80 3.25 -14.04
N PHE A 195 -19.91 2.48 -14.68
CA PHE A 195 -19.85 2.39 -16.15
C PHE A 195 -21.08 1.69 -16.75
N LEU A 196 -21.58 0.62 -16.14
CA LEU A 196 -22.84 -0.02 -16.56
C LEU A 196 -24.00 0.97 -16.50
N PHE A 197 -24.11 1.70 -15.39
CA PHE A 197 -25.17 2.71 -15.21
C PHE A 197 -25.04 3.85 -16.22
N SER A 198 -23.83 4.36 -16.44
CA SER A 198 -23.58 5.45 -17.40
C SER A 198 -23.86 5.01 -18.84
N ASN A 199 -23.51 3.77 -19.20
CA ASN A 199 -23.85 3.18 -20.49
C ASN A 199 -25.36 3.04 -20.68
N PHE A 200 -26.05 2.54 -19.65
CA PHE A 200 -27.49 2.39 -19.65
C PHE A 200 -28.19 3.73 -19.93
N LEU A 201 -27.82 4.79 -19.18
CA LEU A 201 -28.38 6.12 -19.38
C LEU A 201 -28.04 6.71 -20.75
N SER A 202 -26.77 6.59 -21.19
CA SER A 202 -26.33 7.08 -22.49
C SER A 202 -27.11 6.46 -23.66
N GLU A 203 -27.45 5.17 -23.54
CA GLU A 203 -28.11 4.43 -24.61
C GLU A 203 -29.62 4.68 -24.65
N LEU A 204 -30.25 4.95 -23.49
CA LEU A 204 -31.63 5.46 -23.44
C LEU A 204 -31.75 6.85 -24.09
N LEU A 205 -30.80 7.74 -23.83
CA LEU A 205 -30.77 9.08 -24.44
C LEU A 205 -30.62 9.05 -25.97
N LYS A 206 -30.05 7.96 -26.52
CA LYS A 206 -29.97 7.72 -27.97
C LYS A 206 -31.27 7.15 -28.57
N LYS A 207 -32.40 7.26 -27.87
CA LYS A 207 -33.74 6.82 -28.29
C LYS A 207 -33.85 5.32 -28.60
N ARG A 208 -33.06 4.48 -27.94
CA ARG A 208 -33.25 3.02 -27.99
C ARG A 208 -34.38 2.59 -27.06
N THR A 209 -35.02 1.45 -27.36
CA THR A 209 -36.09 0.93 -26.51
C THR A 209 -35.53 0.51 -25.15
N PHE A 210 -36.25 0.81 -24.07
CA PHE A 210 -35.83 0.46 -22.71
C PHE A 210 -35.52 -1.03 -22.57
N ARG A 211 -36.37 -1.88 -23.15
CA ARG A 211 -36.25 -3.34 -23.10
C ARG A 211 -34.92 -3.83 -23.69
N GLU A 212 -34.52 -3.32 -24.86
CA GLU A 212 -33.26 -3.71 -25.49
C GLU A 212 -32.04 -3.30 -24.67
N VAL A 213 -32.04 -2.04 -24.18
CA VAL A 213 -30.94 -1.51 -23.37
C VAL A 213 -30.84 -2.29 -22.06
N PHE A 214 -31.96 -2.53 -21.39
CA PHE A 214 -32.02 -3.29 -20.13
C PHE A 214 -31.46 -4.70 -20.31
N ILE A 215 -31.95 -5.48 -21.28
CA ILE A 215 -31.47 -6.86 -21.50
C ILE A 215 -29.96 -6.88 -21.75
N ARG A 216 -29.45 -5.94 -22.54
CA ARG A 216 -28.02 -5.87 -22.87
C ARG A 216 -27.16 -5.52 -21.66
N GLU A 217 -27.51 -4.47 -20.91
CA GLU A 217 -26.73 -4.07 -19.73
C GLU A 217 -26.90 -5.07 -18.57
N PHE A 218 -28.07 -5.70 -18.44
CA PHE A 218 -28.31 -6.79 -17.48
C PHE A 218 -27.40 -7.99 -17.75
N LYS A 219 -27.25 -8.43 -19.01
CA LYS A 219 -26.31 -9.51 -19.36
C LYS A 219 -24.87 -9.18 -18.98
N LYS A 220 -24.44 -7.93 -19.15
CA LYS A 220 -23.10 -7.48 -18.72
C LYS A 220 -22.99 -7.43 -17.19
N GLY A 221 -24.02 -6.95 -16.50
CA GLY A 221 -24.10 -6.94 -15.04
C GLY A 221 -24.04 -8.35 -14.44
N LEU A 222 -24.76 -9.30 -15.04
CA LEU A 222 -24.69 -10.71 -14.65
C LEU A 222 -23.29 -11.29 -14.88
N ALA A 223 -22.67 -11.02 -16.03
CA ALA A 223 -21.30 -11.47 -16.31
C ALA A 223 -20.27 -10.86 -15.35
N LEU A 224 -20.45 -9.59 -14.97
CA LEU A 224 -19.65 -8.92 -13.94
C LEU A 224 -19.83 -9.60 -12.57
N PHE A 225 -21.09 -9.82 -12.16
CA PHE A 225 -21.43 -10.49 -10.90
C PHE A 225 -20.84 -11.90 -10.82
N VAL A 226 -21.00 -12.71 -11.87
CA VAL A 226 -20.40 -14.06 -11.97
C VAL A 226 -18.88 -13.99 -11.87
N SER A 227 -18.25 -13.00 -12.51
CA SER A 227 -16.79 -12.82 -12.42
C SER A 227 -16.34 -12.49 -10.98
N SER A 228 -17.12 -11.72 -10.23
CA SER A 228 -16.81 -11.31 -8.86
C SER A 228 -17.39 -12.20 -7.76
N LEU A 229 -18.07 -13.30 -8.09
CA LEU A 229 -18.86 -14.07 -7.12
C LEU A 229 -18.03 -14.60 -5.95
N ILE A 230 -16.88 -15.23 -6.23
CA ILE A 230 -16.02 -15.79 -5.18
C ILE A 230 -15.49 -14.68 -4.24
N PRO A 231 -14.86 -13.59 -4.72
CA PRO A 231 -14.47 -12.47 -3.86
C PRO A 231 -15.62 -11.84 -3.07
N LEU A 232 -16.83 -11.75 -3.63
CA LEU A 232 -17.99 -11.21 -2.92
C LEU A 232 -18.40 -12.10 -1.74
N VAL A 233 -18.37 -13.43 -1.92
CA VAL A 233 -18.65 -14.39 -0.85
C VAL A 233 -17.58 -14.30 0.24
N LEU A 234 -16.31 -14.26 -0.14
CA LEU A 234 -15.20 -14.10 0.82
C LEU A 234 -15.29 -12.76 1.57
N MET A 235 -15.64 -11.68 0.86
CA MET A 235 -15.86 -10.36 1.46
C MET A 235 -17.02 -10.39 2.47
N PHE A 236 -18.11 -11.09 2.17
CA PHE A 236 -19.24 -11.24 3.08
C PHE A 236 -18.79 -11.92 4.39
N PHE A 237 -18.13 -13.08 4.30
CA PHE A 237 -17.62 -13.77 5.50
C PHE A 237 -16.61 -12.92 6.29
N TYR A 238 -15.72 -12.21 5.59
CA TYR A 238 -14.72 -11.34 6.22
C TYR A 238 -15.37 -10.28 7.13
N PHE A 239 -16.42 -9.61 6.65
CA PHE A 239 -17.13 -8.58 7.43
C PHE A 239 -18.10 -9.16 8.45
N SER A 240 -18.74 -10.30 8.16
CA SER A 240 -19.61 -11.00 9.13
C SER A 240 -18.86 -11.41 10.40
N ASN A 241 -17.59 -11.77 10.28
CA ASN A 241 -16.75 -12.15 11.43
C ASN A 241 -16.06 -10.95 12.12
N ARG A 242 -16.19 -9.73 11.58
CA ARG A 242 -15.53 -8.52 12.08
C ARG A 242 -16.51 -7.33 12.15
N PRO A 243 -17.50 -7.37 13.05
CA PRO A 243 -18.39 -6.23 13.24
C PRO A 243 -17.61 -4.99 13.66
N ASP A 244 -18.02 -3.83 13.15
CA ASP A 244 -17.43 -2.52 13.48
C ASP A 244 -17.78 -2.15 14.93
N THR A 245 -16.85 -2.39 15.86
CA THR A 245 -17.03 -2.10 17.30
C THR A 245 -16.15 -0.97 17.80
N GLY A 246 -15.33 -0.37 16.94
CA GLY A 246 -14.38 0.65 17.33
C GLY A 246 -14.98 2.05 17.42
N VAL A 247 -14.32 2.92 18.18
CA VAL A 247 -14.63 4.35 18.21
C VAL A 247 -14.32 4.96 16.85
N LYS A 248 -15.30 5.66 16.27
CA LYS A 248 -15.15 6.35 14.99
C LYS A 248 -14.50 7.70 15.20
N ILE A 249 -13.32 7.89 14.62
CA ILE A 249 -12.55 9.14 14.65
C ILE A 249 -12.58 9.74 13.26
N TYR A 250 -13.01 10.99 13.14
CA TYR A 250 -13.08 11.74 11.87
C TYR A 250 -12.02 12.84 11.86
N LEU A 251 -11.44 13.12 10.69
CA LEU A 251 -10.60 14.28 10.50
C LEU A 251 -11.44 15.55 10.29
N PRO A 252 -10.97 16.72 10.75
CA PRO A 252 -11.64 17.99 10.47
C PRO A 252 -11.77 18.25 8.97
N SER A 253 -12.92 18.79 8.54
CA SER A 253 -13.17 19.10 7.12
C SER A 253 -12.18 20.14 6.57
N GLU A 254 -11.66 21.04 7.41
CA GLU A 254 -10.62 22.00 7.04
C GLU A 254 -9.31 21.30 6.67
N GLU A 255 -8.93 20.27 7.42
CA GLU A 255 -7.75 19.46 7.16
C GLU A 255 -7.90 18.70 5.84
N LEU A 256 -9.04 18.05 5.62
CA LEU A 256 -9.33 17.36 4.36
C LEU A 256 -9.31 18.33 3.17
N THR A 257 -9.81 19.55 3.35
CA THR A 257 -9.76 20.59 2.29
C THR A 257 -8.33 21.04 2.02
N LYS A 258 -7.51 21.19 3.07
CA LYS A 258 -6.07 21.43 2.93
C LYS A 258 -5.43 20.30 2.11
N TRP A 259 -5.79 19.04 2.37
CA TRP A 259 -5.21 17.92 1.64
C TRP A 259 -5.42 17.97 0.13
N LEU A 260 -6.58 18.47 -0.32
CA LEU A 260 -6.89 18.67 -1.75
C LEU A 260 -5.96 19.71 -2.40
N ASN A 261 -5.58 20.75 -1.66
CA ASN A 261 -4.72 21.84 -2.14
C ASN A 261 -3.22 21.49 -2.12
N TYR A 262 -2.81 20.55 -1.28
CA TYR A 262 -1.41 20.15 -1.12
C TYR A 262 -1.08 18.79 -1.75
N PHE A 263 -2.05 18.13 -2.38
CA PHE A 263 -1.90 16.77 -2.87
C PHE A 263 -1.37 15.85 -1.76
N ASN A 264 -1.97 15.92 -0.57
CA ASN A 264 -1.43 15.33 0.66
C ASN A 264 -1.11 13.83 0.61
N PRO A 265 -1.88 12.96 -0.09
CA PRO A 265 -1.59 11.52 -0.13
C PRO A 265 -0.21 11.15 -0.72
N ILE A 266 0.52 12.09 -1.33
CA ILE A 266 1.89 11.87 -1.84
C ILE A 266 2.97 12.55 -0.98
N ILE A 267 2.61 13.17 0.15
CA ILE A 267 3.53 13.66 1.18
C ILE A 267 3.82 12.50 2.14
N CYS A 268 5.08 12.12 2.30
CA CYS A 268 5.42 10.87 2.96
C CYS A 268 6.13 11.02 4.30
N TYR A 269 7.07 11.93 4.41
CA TYR A 269 7.98 12.04 5.56
C TYR A 269 7.91 13.41 6.22
N HIS A 270 7.99 14.50 5.46
CA HIS A 270 8.04 15.84 6.03
C HIS A 270 7.23 16.86 5.24
N GLU A 271 6.10 17.28 5.80
CA GLU A 271 5.17 18.23 5.16
C GLU A 271 5.88 19.54 4.76
N GLY A 272 6.71 20.12 5.63
CA GLY A 272 7.39 21.39 5.35
C GLY A 272 8.31 21.37 4.12
N ILE A 273 8.87 20.20 3.77
CA ILE A 273 9.79 20.07 2.63
C ILE A 273 9.02 19.65 1.38
N GLU A 274 8.18 18.63 1.50
CA GLU A 274 7.48 18.03 0.37
C GLU A 274 6.34 18.90 -0.15
N SER A 275 5.63 19.63 0.72
CA SER A 275 4.46 20.45 0.37
C SER A 275 4.75 21.46 -0.75
N THR A 276 5.96 22.02 -0.80
CA THR A 276 6.36 22.95 -1.86
C THR A 276 6.41 22.25 -3.23
N LEU A 277 6.86 20.99 -3.28
CA LEU A 277 6.94 20.21 -4.51
C LEU A 277 5.56 19.65 -4.88
N THR A 278 4.79 19.16 -3.92
CA THR A 278 3.44 18.64 -4.18
C THR A 278 2.48 19.74 -4.62
N ARG A 279 2.63 20.96 -4.12
CA ARG A 279 1.88 22.13 -4.60
C ARG A 279 2.26 22.53 -6.04
N LYS A 280 3.52 22.36 -6.46
CA LYS A 280 3.86 22.53 -7.88
C LYS A 280 3.18 21.47 -8.75
N LEU A 281 3.09 20.23 -8.27
CA LEU A 281 2.36 19.17 -8.95
C LEU A 281 0.87 19.49 -9.06
N ILE A 282 0.21 20.01 -8.00
CA ILE A 282 -1.21 20.37 -8.07
C ILE A 282 -1.46 21.45 -9.12
N TYR A 283 -0.59 22.46 -9.23
CA TYR A 283 -0.74 23.51 -10.25
C TYR A 283 -0.60 22.97 -11.67
N ILE A 284 0.26 21.97 -11.89
CA ILE A 284 0.36 21.28 -13.18
C ILE A 284 -0.94 20.52 -13.47
N LEU A 285 -1.54 19.87 -12.46
CA LEU A 285 -2.83 19.20 -12.60
C LEU A 285 -3.97 20.19 -12.92
N TYR A 286 -4.01 21.34 -12.25
CA TYR A 286 -4.97 22.41 -12.55
C TYR A 286 -4.77 22.94 -13.96
N ALA A 287 -3.53 23.16 -14.41
CA ALA A 287 -3.26 23.61 -15.76
C ALA A 287 -3.76 22.60 -16.81
N LEU A 288 -3.50 21.30 -16.61
CA LEU A 288 -4.02 20.24 -17.48
C LEU A 288 -5.55 20.15 -17.46
N LEU A 289 -6.15 20.28 -16.28
CA LEU A 289 -7.60 20.27 -16.11
C LEU A 289 -8.25 21.44 -16.87
N ILE A 290 -7.75 22.66 -16.65
CA ILE A 290 -8.23 23.87 -17.32
C ILE A 290 -8.05 23.73 -18.83
N GLY A 291 -6.86 23.33 -19.30
CA GLY A 291 -6.61 23.14 -20.73
C GLY A 291 -7.55 22.12 -21.39
N GLY A 292 -7.84 21.02 -20.69
CA GLY A 292 -8.76 19.99 -21.16
C GLY A 292 -10.21 20.45 -21.21
N ILE A 293 -10.66 21.20 -20.20
CA ILE A 293 -12.00 21.79 -20.14
C ILE A 293 -12.16 22.88 -21.21
N SER A 294 -11.17 23.78 -21.37
CA SER A 294 -11.21 24.84 -22.38
C SER A 294 -11.33 24.26 -23.79
N LEU A 295 -10.56 23.23 -24.14
CA LEU A 295 -10.69 22.57 -25.45
C LEU A 295 -12.04 21.88 -25.61
N ARG A 296 -12.59 21.29 -24.54
CA ARG A 296 -13.94 20.70 -24.57
C ARG A 296 -15.02 21.75 -24.80
N ILE A 297 -14.91 22.92 -24.19
CA ILE A 297 -15.82 24.06 -24.38
C ILE A 297 -15.74 24.56 -25.83
N ILE A 298 -14.52 24.76 -26.35
CA ILE A 298 -14.31 25.17 -27.74
C ILE A 298 -14.93 24.16 -28.72
N ASP A 299 -14.66 22.86 -28.55
CA ASP A 299 -15.24 21.77 -29.36
C ASP A 299 -16.79 21.80 -29.35
N HIS A 300 -17.41 22.20 -28.23
CA HIS A 300 -18.87 22.25 -28.09
C HIS A 300 -19.47 23.46 -28.83
N PHE A 301 -18.82 24.62 -28.77
CA PHE A 301 -19.27 25.84 -29.44
C PHE A 301 -18.88 25.93 -30.92
N SER A 302 -17.87 25.17 -31.37
CA SER A 302 -17.41 25.16 -32.77
C SER A 302 -18.33 24.42 -33.75
N GLY A 303 -19.60 24.18 -33.40
CA GLY A 303 -20.61 23.63 -34.30
C GLY A 303 -20.62 22.10 -34.45
N GLU A 304 -19.62 21.39 -33.91
CA GLU A 304 -19.75 19.95 -33.66
C GLU A 304 -20.74 19.79 -32.50
N LYS A 305 -22.01 19.44 -32.76
CA LYS A 305 -23.05 19.16 -31.74
C LYS A 305 -22.71 17.93 -30.87
N LYS A 306 -21.49 17.83 -30.37
CA LYS A 306 -21.04 16.79 -29.46
C LYS A 306 -21.65 17.06 -28.10
N ALA A 307 -22.22 16.01 -27.51
CA ALA A 307 -22.75 16.06 -26.16
C ALA A 307 -21.67 16.58 -25.19
N PHE A 308 -22.06 17.54 -24.36
CA PHE A 308 -21.17 18.10 -23.34
C PHE A 308 -20.75 17.01 -22.33
N PHE A 309 -21.69 16.14 -21.96
CA PHE A 309 -21.45 14.94 -21.18
C PHE A 309 -21.11 13.75 -22.07
N ARG A 310 -19.98 13.11 -21.80
CA ARG A 310 -19.47 11.93 -22.51
C ARG A 310 -19.44 10.75 -21.56
N LEU A 311 -19.44 9.52 -22.10
CA LEU A 311 -19.27 8.31 -21.28
C LEU A 311 -17.98 8.34 -20.44
N ASN A 312 -16.93 9.01 -20.92
CA ASN A 312 -15.69 9.18 -20.15
C ASN A 312 -15.86 10.05 -18.90
N ASP A 313 -16.96 10.80 -18.76
CA ASP A 313 -17.25 11.58 -17.54
C ASP A 313 -17.73 10.70 -16.37
N THR A 314 -17.92 9.40 -16.58
CA THR A 314 -18.02 8.43 -15.48
C THR A 314 -16.77 8.49 -14.57
N TRP A 315 -15.59 8.84 -15.11
CA TRP A 315 -14.40 9.04 -14.27
C TRP A 315 -14.54 10.25 -13.33
N LEU A 316 -15.23 11.32 -13.76
CA LEU A 316 -15.55 12.46 -12.90
C LEU A 316 -16.57 12.06 -11.82
N LEU A 317 -17.57 11.26 -12.17
CA LEU A 317 -18.50 10.70 -11.18
C LEU A 317 -17.73 9.90 -10.11
N LEU A 318 -16.82 9.03 -10.52
CA LEU A 318 -15.98 8.25 -9.59
C LEU A 318 -15.08 9.15 -8.73
N THR A 319 -14.52 10.20 -9.30
CA THR A 319 -13.78 11.23 -8.57
C THR A 319 -14.67 11.86 -7.49
N GLY A 320 -15.90 12.25 -7.84
CA GLY A 320 -16.88 12.82 -6.91
C GLY A 320 -17.32 11.85 -5.81
N ILE A 321 -17.48 10.55 -6.12
CA ILE A 321 -17.79 9.53 -5.10
C ILE A 321 -16.62 9.38 -4.13
N MET A 322 -15.37 9.30 -4.62
CA MET A 322 -14.20 9.21 -3.72
C MET A 322 -14.06 10.46 -2.84
N LEU A 323 -14.36 11.64 -3.39
CA LEU A 323 -14.39 12.89 -2.62
C LEU A 323 -15.48 12.85 -1.54
N LEU A 324 -16.69 12.38 -1.87
CA LEU A 324 -17.76 12.25 -0.90
C LEU A 324 -17.38 11.27 0.22
N LEU A 325 -16.79 10.12 -0.12
CA LEU A 325 -16.34 9.13 0.86
C LEU A 325 -15.21 9.66 1.74
N LEU A 326 -14.30 10.47 1.20
CA LEU A 326 -13.25 11.14 1.97
C LEU A 326 -13.81 11.99 3.12
N TYR A 327 -14.91 12.71 2.90
CA TYR A 327 -15.52 13.56 3.93
C TYR A 327 -16.55 12.85 4.82
N LYS A 328 -17.04 11.66 4.41
CA LYS A 328 -18.13 10.97 5.09
C LYS A 328 -17.69 9.75 5.89
N LEU A 329 -16.57 9.12 5.55
CA LEU A 329 -16.05 7.99 6.30
C LEU A 329 -15.13 8.45 7.44
N PRO A 330 -15.14 7.76 8.60
CA PRO A 330 -14.18 8.02 9.66
C PRO A 330 -12.78 7.66 9.17
N ASP A 331 -11.76 8.34 9.69
CA ASP A 331 -10.36 8.00 9.43
C ASP A 331 -9.94 6.72 10.15
N ASN A 332 -10.53 6.46 11.32
CA ASN A 332 -10.32 5.27 12.12
C ASN A 332 -11.66 4.78 12.70
N ASN A 333 -11.92 3.47 12.65
CA ASN A 333 -13.09 2.82 13.26
C ASN A 333 -12.69 1.58 14.09
N GLY A 334 -11.47 1.55 14.62
CA GLY A 334 -10.89 0.44 15.38
C GLY A 334 -10.48 -0.78 14.55
N SER A 335 -11.26 -1.14 13.54
CA SER A 335 -10.98 -2.26 12.63
C SER A 335 -10.14 -1.84 11.41
N ALA A 336 -10.21 -0.58 11.00
CA ALA A 336 -9.36 0.01 9.98
C ALA A 336 -8.94 1.45 10.39
N SER A 337 -7.71 1.81 10.05
CA SER A 337 -7.13 3.14 10.28
C SER A 337 -6.62 3.75 8.98
N ILE A 338 -6.33 5.06 8.99
CA ILE A 338 -5.78 5.83 7.86
C ILE A 338 -6.70 5.74 6.62
N ILE A 339 -8.02 5.69 6.86
CA ILE A 339 -9.04 5.54 5.82
C ILE A 339 -9.04 6.78 4.91
N SER A 340 -8.86 7.98 5.45
CA SER A 340 -8.90 9.23 4.68
C SER A 340 -7.78 9.29 3.64
N MET A 341 -6.57 8.83 3.97
CA MET A 341 -5.46 8.79 2.99
C MET A 341 -5.75 7.87 1.81
N ARG A 342 -6.45 6.74 2.06
CA ARG A 342 -6.85 5.80 0.99
C ARG A 342 -7.81 6.47 0.02
N PHE A 343 -8.87 7.10 0.53
CA PHE A 343 -9.86 7.79 -0.32
C PHE A 343 -9.31 9.06 -0.96
N GLY A 344 -8.43 9.79 -0.27
CA GLY A 344 -7.71 10.93 -0.85
C GLY A 344 -6.84 10.51 -2.03
N LEU A 345 -6.09 9.41 -1.90
CA LEU A 345 -5.28 8.88 -3.00
C LEU A 345 -6.17 8.42 -4.18
N LEU A 346 -7.27 7.73 -3.90
CA LEU A 346 -8.22 7.29 -4.93
C LEU A 346 -8.92 8.47 -5.61
N PHE A 347 -9.26 9.53 -4.88
CA PHE A 347 -9.77 10.78 -5.45
C PHE A 347 -8.81 11.33 -6.50
N PHE A 348 -7.53 11.52 -6.14
CA PHE A 348 -6.54 12.00 -7.09
C PHE A 348 -6.31 11.01 -8.23
N LEU A 349 -6.28 9.70 -7.97
CA LEU A 349 -6.13 8.69 -9.02
C LEU A 349 -7.24 8.80 -10.08
N PHE A 350 -8.51 8.84 -9.68
CA PHE A 350 -9.62 8.98 -10.62
C PHE A 350 -9.64 10.35 -11.31
N LEU A 351 -9.21 11.42 -10.63
CA LEU A 351 -9.02 12.73 -11.24
C LEU A 351 -7.98 12.67 -12.37
N LEU A 352 -6.84 12.01 -12.15
CA LEU A 352 -5.80 11.81 -13.16
C LEU A 352 -6.30 10.96 -14.34
N ILE A 353 -7.11 9.93 -14.08
CA ILE A 353 -7.74 9.12 -15.14
C ILE A 353 -8.71 9.97 -15.96
N TRP A 354 -9.52 10.82 -15.31
CA TRP A 354 -10.44 11.71 -16.01
C TRP A 354 -9.70 12.75 -16.86
N ILE A 355 -8.65 13.39 -16.33
CA ILE A 355 -7.77 14.28 -17.10
C ILE A 355 -7.17 13.54 -18.30
N SER A 356 -6.75 12.29 -18.11
CA SER A 356 -6.20 11.44 -19.18
C SER A 356 -7.20 11.13 -20.30
N SER A 357 -8.50 11.25 -20.02
CA SER A 357 -9.58 11.04 -21.01
C SER A 357 -9.85 12.26 -21.90
N MET A 358 -9.25 13.42 -21.59
CA MET A 358 -9.46 14.67 -22.31
C MET A 358 -8.45 14.87 -23.45
N LYS A 359 -8.85 15.65 -24.46
CA LYS A 359 -7.92 16.18 -25.46
C LYS A 359 -7.05 17.27 -24.83
N GLN A 360 -5.82 17.40 -25.31
CA GLN A 360 -4.87 18.42 -24.86
C GLN A 360 -4.05 18.95 -26.02
N ALA A 361 -3.58 20.19 -25.96
CA ALA A 361 -2.63 20.66 -26.96
C ALA A 361 -1.27 19.94 -26.77
N LYS A 362 -0.72 19.34 -27.84
CA LYS A 362 0.50 18.51 -27.74
C LYS A 362 1.72 19.27 -27.19
N TRP A 363 1.87 20.55 -27.57
CA TRP A 363 2.94 21.42 -27.05
C TRP A 363 2.75 21.71 -25.56
N PHE A 364 1.51 21.94 -25.12
CA PHE A 364 1.18 22.21 -23.72
C PHE A 364 1.44 20.99 -22.84
N MET A 365 1.01 19.81 -23.29
CA MET A 365 1.33 18.54 -22.62
C MET A 365 2.84 18.35 -22.45
N PHE A 366 3.64 18.65 -23.47
CA PHE A 366 5.09 18.53 -23.39
C PHE A 366 5.69 19.41 -22.29
N ILE A 367 5.22 20.65 -22.15
CA ILE A 367 5.62 21.56 -21.06
C ILE A 367 5.20 20.98 -19.70
N CYS A 368 3.92 20.59 -19.56
CA CYS A 368 3.41 20.01 -18.31
C CYS A 368 4.18 18.75 -17.90
N PHE A 369 4.50 17.85 -18.83
CA PHE A 369 5.25 16.63 -18.54
C PHE A 369 6.69 16.91 -18.16
N THR A 370 7.35 17.87 -18.82
CA THR A 370 8.71 18.28 -18.46
C THR A 370 8.76 18.83 -17.03
N LEU A 371 7.83 19.73 -16.69
CA LEU A 371 7.71 20.29 -15.33
C LEU A 371 7.33 19.22 -14.31
N LEU A 372 6.44 18.29 -14.66
CA LEU A 372 6.01 17.20 -13.80
C LEU A 372 7.17 16.26 -13.48
N LEU A 373 7.93 15.83 -14.49
CA LEU A 373 9.07 14.95 -14.30
C LEU A 373 10.19 15.64 -13.52
N ALA A 374 10.50 16.90 -13.84
CA ALA A 374 11.49 17.68 -13.08
C ALA A 374 11.11 17.80 -11.60
N THR A 375 9.84 18.11 -11.31
CA THR A 375 9.33 18.23 -9.93
C THR A 375 9.32 16.88 -9.23
N HIS A 376 8.89 15.82 -9.93
CA HIS A 376 8.86 14.46 -9.41
C HIS A 376 10.26 13.94 -9.07
N PHE A 377 11.23 14.06 -9.97
CA PHE A 377 12.60 13.61 -9.71
C PHE A 377 13.31 14.43 -8.64
N LYS A 378 13.00 15.73 -8.49
CA LYS A 378 13.44 16.52 -7.34
C LYS A 378 12.91 15.93 -6.02
N ARG A 379 11.66 15.46 -6.01
CA ARG A 379 11.07 14.77 -4.86
C ARG A 379 11.66 13.38 -4.64
N VAL A 380 11.92 12.61 -5.70
CA VAL A 380 12.62 11.30 -5.63
C VAL A 380 14.02 11.45 -5.02
N ARG A 381 14.74 12.53 -5.34
CA ARG A 381 16.04 12.81 -4.69
C ARG A 381 15.91 13.11 -3.20
N TYR A 382 14.84 13.79 -2.78
CA TYR A 382 14.56 13.96 -1.36
C TYR A 382 14.23 12.61 -0.68
N PHE A 383 13.39 11.79 -1.32
CA PHE A 383 13.11 10.43 -0.86
C PHE A 383 14.36 9.60 -0.65
N ASP A 384 15.27 9.59 -1.63
CA ASP A 384 16.54 8.88 -1.54
C ASP A 384 17.35 9.26 -0.30
N SER A 385 17.40 10.56 0.05
CA SER A 385 18.12 11.01 1.25
C SER A 385 17.51 10.52 2.57
N VAL A 386 16.17 10.36 2.63
CA VAL A 386 15.49 9.82 3.82
C VAL A 386 15.68 8.30 3.90
N VAL A 387 15.57 7.62 2.74
CA VAL A 387 15.78 6.17 2.63
C VAL A 387 17.20 5.79 3.04
N ASP A 388 18.22 6.54 2.64
CA ASP A 388 19.62 6.31 3.03
C ASP A 388 19.81 6.30 4.56
N GLN A 389 19.23 7.29 5.25
CA GLN A 389 19.28 7.39 6.71
C GLN A 389 18.62 6.18 7.39
N TYR A 390 17.41 5.82 6.96
CA TYR A 390 16.69 4.70 7.54
C TYR A 390 17.32 3.35 7.16
N ASN A 391 17.94 3.25 5.98
CA ASN A 391 18.63 2.05 5.52
C ASN A 391 19.81 1.74 6.43
N THR A 392 20.53 2.77 6.91
CA THR A 392 21.59 2.61 7.91
C THR A 392 21.03 1.96 9.19
N THR A 393 19.86 2.42 9.67
CA THR A 393 19.18 1.77 10.81
C THR A 393 18.77 0.34 10.53
N ALA A 394 18.16 0.07 9.38
CA ALA A 394 17.77 -1.28 8.99
C ALA A 394 18.96 -2.23 8.96
N ILE A 395 20.10 -1.80 8.40
CA ILE A 395 21.35 -2.57 8.39
C ILE A 395 21.85 -2.86 9.81
N ASN A 396 21.82 -1.85 10.68
CA ASN A 396 22.28 -1.99 12.07
C ASN A 396 21.39 -2.94 12.88
N CYS A 397 20.06 -2.88 12.71
CA CYS A 397 19.12 -3.83 13.30
C CYS A 397 19.34 -5.25 12.76
N ALA A 398 19.48 -5.41 11.44
CA ALA A 398 19.71 -6.72 10.83
C ALA A 398 21.03 -7.36 11.32
N LYS A 399 22.12 -6.58 11.41
CA LYS A 399 23.41 -7.04 11.96
C LYS A 399 23.33 -7.43 13.44
N ALA A 400 22.48 -6.76 14.23
CA ALA A 400 22.28 -7.14 15.63
C ALA A 400 21.72 -8.56 15.78
N SER A 401 21.08 -9.11 14.74
CA SER A 401 20.62 -10.50 14.70
C SER A 401 21.78 -11.47 14.95
N ASP A 402 22.99 -11.20 14.46
CA ASP A 402 24.16 -12.10 14.58
C ASP A 402 24.52 -12.42 16.04
N TYR A 403 24.10 -11.58 16.99
CA TYR A 403 24.34 -11.72 18.42
C TYR A 403 23.14 -12.30 19.19
N VAL A 404 22.14 -12.81 18.46
CA VAL A 404 20.94 -13.48 18.98
C VAL A 404 20.87 -14.90 18.40
N LYS A 405 20.71 -15.87 19.28
CA LYS A 405 20.62 -17.29 18.88
C LYS A 405 19.28 -17.60 18.18
N PRO A 406 19.28 -18.47 17.15
CA PRO A 406 18.04 -19.00 16.57
C PRO A 406 17.13 -19.62 17.63
N GLY A 407 15.81 -19.49 17.47
CA GLY A 407 14.79 -20.01 18.39
C GLY A 407 14.61 -19.23 19.70
N SER A 408 15.38 -18.15 19.89
CA SER A 408 15.31 -17.33 21.12
C SER A 408 14.06 -16.44 21.16
N VAL A 409 13.59 -16.16 22.36
CA VAL A 409 12.55 -15.14 22.62
C VAL A 409 13.21 -13.78 22.86
N VAL A 410 12.82 -12.79 22.07
CA VAL A 410 13.39 -11.44 22.08
C VAL A 410 12.31 -10.43 22.44
N ALA A 411 12.44 -9.80 23.61
CA ALA A 411 11.70 -8.59 23.92
C ALA A 411 12.38 -7.39 23.26
N THR A 412 11.60 -6.40 22.85
CA THR A 412 12.10 -5.25 22.11
C THR A 412 11.60 -3.95 22.71
N LEU A 413 12.47 -2.94 22.73
CA LEU A 413 12.13 -1.57 23.10
C LEU A 413 12.57 -0.64 21.99
N ASN A 414 11.66 0.23 21.57
CA ASN A 414 11.93 1.21 20.52
C ASN A 414 11.77 2.62 21.08
N PHE A 415 12.89 3.33 21.19
CA PHE A 415 12.98 4.71 21.67
C PHE A 415 13.26 5.70 20.54
N THR A 416 13.00 5.30 19.29
CA THR A 416 13.16 6.15 18.11
C THR A 416 11.80 6.70 17.64
N TYR A 417 11.78 7.33 16.46
CA TYR A 417 10.57 7.93 15.90
C TYR A 417 9.55 6.87 15.48
N TRP A 418 8.27 7.25 15.48
CA TRP A 418 7.15 6.40 15.07
C TRP A 418 7.32 5.78 13.68
N SER A 419 8.05 6.45 12.77
CA SER A 419 8.32 5.95 11.42
C SER A 419 9.21 4.70 11.37
N GLN A 420 9.84 4.33 12.48
CA GLN A 420 10.69 3.16 12.63
C GLN A 420 10.09 2.14 13.61
N ALA A 421 8.78 2.22 13.89
CA ALA A 421 8.13 1.45 14.96
C ALA A 421 8.48 -0.04 14.92
N HIS A 422 8.47 -0.65 13.74
CA HIS A 422 8.67 -2.10 13.57
C HIS A 422 10.08 -2.50 13.13
N PHE A 423 11.08 -1.60 13.21
CA PHE A 423 12.45 -1.91 12.76
C PHE A 423 13.16 -2.99 13.61
N SER A 424 12.66 -3.24 14.82
CA SER A 424 12.99 -4.41 15.64
C SER A 424 12.86 -5.72 14.84
N ASN A 425 11.90 -5.81 13.92
CA ASN A 425 11.64 -7.04 13.15
C ASN A 425 12.73 -7.35 12.12
N TYR A 426 13.62 -6.39 11.79
CA TYR A 426 14.82 -6.67 11.01
C TYR A 426 15.73 -7.73 11.64
N LEU A 427 15.65 -7.96 12.96
CA LEU A 427 16.37 -9.05 13.63
C LEU A 427 15.98 -10.43 13.10
N GLY A 428 14.70 -10.62 12.73
CA GLY A 428 14.11 -11.92 12.44
C GLY A 428 13.87 -12.17 10.95
N ILE A 429 14.29 -11.28 10.06
CA ILE A 429 13.96 -11.37 8.63
C ILE A 429 14.57 -12.60 7.95
N ASP A 430 15.75 -13.04 8.37
CA ASP A 430 16.47 -14.20 7.82
C ASP A 430 16.84 -15.23 8.92
N LYS A 431 16.33 -15.04 10.14
CA LYS A 431 16.61 -15.91 11.30
C LYS A 431 15.32 -16.21 12.05
N SER A 432 15.08 -17.48 12.35
CA SER A 432 13.94 -17.90 13.16
C SER A 432 14.13 -17.40 14.59
N LEU A 433 13.34 -16.40 14.99
CA LEU A 433 13.33 -15.76 16.31
C LEU A 433 11.87 -15.56 16.72
N VAL A 434 11.60 -15.48 18.03
CA VAL A 434 10.31 -15.06 18.57
C VAL A 434 10.44 -13.63 19.07
N ILE A 435 10.28 -12.68 18.16
CA ILE A 435 10.26 -11.24 18.47
C ILE A 435 8.86 -10.86 18.97
N LEU A 436 8.78 -10.35 20.20
CA LEU A 436 7.50 -10.08 20.85
C LEU A 436 6.77 -8.84 20.30
N ASP A 437 7.47 -7.99 19.54
CA ASP A 437 6.92 -6.85 18.80
C ASP A 437 6.53 -7.24 17.36
N ASN A 438 5.49 -8.07 17.25
CA ASN A 438 4.89 -8.43 15.96
C ASN A 438 3.46 -7.92 15.87
N TYR A 439 3.30 -6.71 15.33
CA TYR A 439 1.98 -6.07 15.22
C TYR A 439 1.02 -6.86 14.30
N GLU A 440 1.53 -7.49 13.23
CA GLU A 440 0.69 -8.26 12.30
C GLU A 440 0.03 -9.44 13.00
N ALA A 441 0.77 -10.12 13.87
CA ALA A 441 0.26 -11.27 14.63
C ALA A 441 -0.82 -10.88 15.66
N THR A 442 -0.93 -9.60 16.01
CA THR A 442 -2.01 -9.04 16.85
C THR A 442 -3.25 -8.70 16.02
N MET A 443 -3.07 -8.45 14.71
CA MET A 443 -4.13 -8.02 13.81
C MET A 443 -4.78 -9.23 13.12
N ASN A 444 -6.08 -9.43 13.32
CA ASN A 444 -6.80 -10.61 12.82
C ASN A 444 -7.03 -10.65 11.29
N TYR A 445 -6.42 -9.74 10.53
CA TYR A 445 -6.55 -9.61 9.07
C TYR A 445 -5.24 -9.89 8.31
N PHE A 446 -4.22 -10.45 8.99
CA PHE A 446 -2.99 -10.99 8.39
C PHE A 446 -2.95 -12.53 8.44
N PRO A 447 -2.06 -13.17 7.65
CA PRO A 447 -2.03 -14.64 7.54
C PRO A 447 -1.51 -15.37 8.78
N LEU A 448 -0.78 -14.70 9.67
CA LEU A 448 -0.18 -15.27 10.87
C LEU A 448 -0.68 -14.53 12.12
N LEU A 449 -0.98 -15.27 13.18
CA LEU A 449 -1.49 -14.74 14.45
C LEU A 449 -0.67 -15.25 15.63
N TRP A 450 -0.73 -14.54 16.74
CA TRP A 450 -0.30 -15.05 18.04
C TRP A 450 -1.17 -16.24 18.47
N ASN A 451 -0.54 -17.31 18.95
CA ASN A 451 -1.21 -18.43 19.58
C ASN A 451 -1.49 -18.11 21.07
N ILE A 452 -2.45 -17.21 21.32
CA ILE A 452 -2.77 -16.70 22.67
C ILE A 452 -3.05 -17.82 23.68
N GLN A 453 -3.62 -18.94 23.21
CA GLN A 453 -3.95 -20.08 24.06
C GLN A 453 -2.69 -20.78 24.60
N ASN A 454 -1.61 -20.87 23.81
CA ASN A 454 -0.39 -21.59 24.18
C ASN A 454 0.80 -20.67 24.51
N LEU A 455 0.65 -19.35 24.30
CA LEU A 455 1.68 -18.36 24.57
C LEU A 455 2.16 -18.46 26.04
N PRO A 456 3.47 -18.46 26.32
CA PRO A 456 3.95 -18.50 27.71
C PRO A 456 3.58 -17.26 28.52
N ASP A 457 3.66 -17.37 29.86
CA ASP A 457 3.72 -16.20 30.73
C ASP A 457 5.14 -15.63 30.71
N PHE A 458 5.41 -14.69 29.81
CA PHE A 458 6.76 -14.14 29.65
C PHE A 458 7.21 -13.37 30.89
N GLN A 459 8.42 -13.68 31.35
CA GLN A 459 9.04 -13.04 32.51
C GLN A 459 10.22 -12.16 32.08
N PHE A 460 10.43 -11.08 32.83
CA PHE A 460 11.56 -10.16 32.72
C PHE A 460 12.14 -9.84 34.11
N GLY A 461 13.33 -10.37 34.39
CA GLY A 461 13.94 -10.32 35.71
C GLY A 461 13.18 -11.12 36.76
N GLY A 462 12.59 -12.26 36.37
CA GLY A 462 11.82 -13.14 37.26
C GLY A 462 10.43 -12.64 37.64
N LYS A 463 9.94 -11.56 37.00
CA LYS A 463 8.58 -11.03 37.17
C LYS A 463 7.84 -11.02 35.84
N PRO A 464 6.49 -11.08 35.82
CA PRO A 464 5.72 -10.96 34.59
C PRO A 464 6.13 -9.73 33.80
N ILE A 465 6.43 -9.88 32.51
CA ILE A 465 6.98 -8.82 31.67
C ILE A 465 6.07 -7.59 31.61
N THR A 466 4.76 -7.80 31.69
CA THR A 466 3.74 -6.75 31.69
C THR A 466 3.71 -5.89 32.96
N GLU A 467 4.42 -6.28 34.04
CA GLU A 467 4.59 -5.41 35.22
C GLU A 467 5.53 -4.22 34.95
N ASN A 468 6.32 -4.29 33.88
CA ASN A 468 7.15 -3.20 33.44
C ASN A 468 6.34 -2.32 32.46
N PRO A 469 6.17 -1.01 32.73
CA PRO A 469 5.41 -0.10 31.87
C PRO A 469 5.88 -0.04 30.42
N LEU A 470 7.16 -0.34 30.15
CA LEU A 470 7.72 -0.33 28.80
C LEU A 470 7.29 -1.54 27.94
N PHE A 471 6.67 -2.55 28.55
CA PHE A 471 6.26 -3.79 27.87
C PHE A 471 4.76 -4.09 27.96
N LEU A 472 3.93 -3.10 28.28
CA LEU A 472 2.48 -3.30 28.53
C LEU A 472 1.73 -3.97 27.38
N THR A 473 2.15 -3.72 26.13
CA THR A 473 1.52 -4.26 24.92
C THR A 473 2.11 -5.61 24.48
N THR A 474 3.06 -6.16 25.24
CA THR A 474 3.73 -7.42 24.90
C THR A 474 2.73 -8.59 25.03
N PRO A 475 2.58 -9.42 24.00
CA PRO A 475 1.69 -10.58 24.07
C PRO A 475 2.23 -11.60 25.07
N SER A 476 1.41 -11.99 26.05
CA SER A 476 1.74 -12.97 27.09
C SER A 476 0.45 -13.58 27.65
N ASN A 477 0.50 -14.81 28.15
CA ASN A 477 -0.63 -15.44 28.83
C ASN A 477 -0.26 -15.89 30.25
N LYS A 478 -0.79 -15.17 31.25
CA LYS A 478 -0.50 -15.37 32.68
C LYS A 478 -0.95 -16.73 33.23
N HIS A 479 -1.80 -17.46 32.51
CA HIS A 479 -2.29 -18.78 32.92
C HIS A 479 -1.37 -19.92 32.46
N ASN A 480 -0.41 -19.63 31.57
CA ASN A 480 0.50 -20.62 31.01
C ASN A 480 1.83 -20.68 31.77
N GLN A 481 2.68 -21.63 31.37
CA GLN A 481 3.99 -21.79 31.99
C GLN A 481 4.83 -20.53 31.88
N LYS A 482 5.52 -20.19 32.97
CA LYS A 482 6.44 -19.06 33.01
C LYS A 482 7.64 -19.32 32.11
N ARG A 483 7.97 -18.33 31.27
CA ARG A 483 9.16 -18.37 30.43
C ARG A 483 9.90 -17.05 30.49
N GLU A 484 11.12 -17.06 31.00
CA GLU A 484 11.98 -15.89 30.98
C GLU A 484 12.43 -15.57 29.54
N ILE A 485 12.46 -14.29 29.16
CA ILE A 485 12.97 -13.89 27.84
C ILE A 485 14.47 -14.21 27.72
N ASP A 486 14.92 -14.47 26.50
CA ASP A 486 16.31 -14.85 26.25
C ASP A 486 17.18 -13.61 25.95
N TYR A 487 16.62 -12.66 25.19
CA TYR A 487 17.29 -11.43 24.80
C TYR A 487 16.36 -10.22 24.94
N LEU A 488 16.98 -9.06 25.20
CA LEU A 488 16.35 -7.75 25.07
C LEU A 488 17.08 -6.97 23.99
N PHE A 489 16.34 -6.55 22.97
CA PHE A 489 16.82 -5.63 21.94
C PHE A 489 16.29 -4.22 22.20
N VAL A 490 17.18 -3.24 22.15
CA VAL A 490 16.83 -1.84 22.33
C VAL A 490 17.25 -1.07 21.09
N LEU A 491 16.29 -0.43 20.41
CA LEU A 491 16.50 0.51 19.33
C LEU A 491 16.41 1.93 19.88
N GLY A 492 17.45 2.73 19.66
CA GLY A 492 17.61 4.05 20.26
C GLY A 492 18.38 4.03 21.58
N ASN A 493 18.32 5.15 22.30
CA ASN A 493 19.08 5.37 23.53
C ASN A 493 18.16 5.45 24.75
N TRP A 494 18.67 4.99 25.88
CA TRP A 494 18.00 5.16 27.16
C TRP A 494 18.01 6.63 27.60
N ASP A 495 16.88 7.13 28.09
CA ASP A 495 16.75 8.42 28.73
C ASP A 495 17.01 8.30 30.24
N SER A 496 18.05 8.97 30.73
CA SER A 496 18.44 8.98 32.15
C SER A 496 17.49 9.78 33.04
N THR A 497 16.59 10.57 32.47
CA THR A 497 15.59 11.36 33.22
C THR A 497 14.28 10.60 33.40
N ASN A 498 14.07 9.52 32.66
CA ASN A 498 12.85 8.73 32.69
C ASN A 498 12.92 7.64 33.78
N ALA A 499 12.00 7.68 34.75
CA ALA A 499 11.97 6.74 35.87
C ALA A 499 11.77 5.27 35.45
N ASP A 500 10.96 5.01 34.43
CA ASP A 500 10.71 3.66 33.91
C ASP A 500 11.95 3.10 33.20
N HIS A 501 12.69 3.96 32.51
CA HIS A 501 13.97 3.59 31.89
C HIS A 501 15.01 3.23 32.97
N LEU A 502 15.13 4.05 34.02
CA LEU A 502 16.06 3.78 35.13
C LEU A 502 15.72 2.47 35.86
N LYS A 503 14.43 2.24 36.15
CA LYS A 503 13.96 0.99 36.76
C LYS A 503 14.24 -0.22 35.87
N THR A 504 14.02 -0.09 34.56
CA THR A 504 14.31 -1.16 33.60
C THR A 504 15.80 -1.44 33.51
N LEU A 505 16.65 -0.41 33.51
CA LEU A 505 18.11 -0.53 33.52
C LEU A 505 18.63 -1.26 34.77
N GLN A 506 18.01 -1.06 35.94
CA GLN A 506 18.33 -1.82 37.15
C GLN A 506 18.01 -3.31 37.00
N THR A 507 16.87 -3.65 36.41
CA THR A 507 16.53 -5.06 36.11
C THR A 507 17.52 -5.66 35.11
N ILE A 508 17.93 -4.90 34.08
CA ILE A 508 18.92 -5.32 33.09
C ILE A 508 20.28 -5.58 33.76
N SER A 509 20.78 -4.67 34.60
CA SER A 509 22.10 -4.84 35.23
C SER A 509 22.16 -6.07 36.15
N ALA A 510 21.06 -6.38 36.83
CA ALA A 510 20.93 -7.57 37.66
C ALA A 510 20.87 -8.87 36.83
N ASN A 511 20.10 -8.91 35.74
CA ASN A 511 19.70 -10.16 35.09
C ASN A 511 20.28 -10.40 33.68
N PHE A 512 20.85 -9.39 33.03
CA PHE A 512 21.32 -9.45 31.65
C PHE A 512 22.77 -8.94 31.52
N ILE A 513 23.43 -9.33 30.43
CA ILE A 513 24.76 -8.85 30.02
C ILE A 513 24.61 -8.25 28.62
N ARG A 514 25.21 -7.09 28.38
CA ARG A 514 25.24 -6.49 27.04
C ARG A 514 26.12 -7.35 26.11
N SER A 515 25.49 -8.02 25.15
CA SER A 515 26.18 -8.87 24.17
C SER A 515 26.65 -8.09 22.93
N TYR A 516 25.95 -7.02 22.57
CA TYR A 516 26.28 -6.20 21.41
C TYR A 516 25.78 -4.77 21.55
N LYS A 517 26.49 -3.83 20.94
CA LYS A 517 26.07 -2.43 20.80
C LYS A 517 26.68 -1.83 19.54
N ASN A 518 25.88 -1.10 18.77
CA ASN A 518 26.33 -0.20 17.72
C ASN A 518 25.76 1.21 17.96
N GLU A 519 25.83 2.07 16.94
CA GLU A 519 25.38 3.46 17.03
C GLU A 519 23.88 3.62 17.32
N GLN A 520 23.05 2.64 16.96
CA GLN A 520 21.59 2.78 16.98
C GLN A 520 20.88 1.73 17.83
N CYS A 521 21.48 0.56 18.07
CA CYS A 521 20.85 -0.51 18.81
C CYS A 521 21.81 -1.20 19.79
N THR A 522 21.21 -1.77 20.84
CA THR A 522 21.90 -2.56 21.87
C THR A 522 21.18 -3.89 22.06
N VAL A 523 21.94 -4.97 22.16
CA VAL A 523 21.42 -6.31 22.50
C VAL A 523 21.93 -6.68 23.88
N TYR A 524 21.01 -7.12 24.73
CA TYR A 524 21.27 -7.68 26.04
C TYR A 524 20.86 -9.15 26.03
N ARG A 525 21.76 -10.01 26.51
CA ARG A 525 21.54 -11.45 26.68
C ARG A 525 21.30 -11.77 28.14
N ARG A 526 20.33 -12.63 28.43
CA ARG A 526 20.07 -13.09 29.80
C ARG A 526 21.29 -13.80 30.40
N LYS A 527 21.62 -13.50 31.66
CA LYS A 527 22.67 -14.21 32.41
C LYS A 527 22.32 -15.69 32.57
N GLY A 528 23.29 -16.56 32.35
CA GLY A 528 23.09 -18.02 32.40
C GLY A 528 22.56 -18.65 31.10
N LEU A 529 22.23 -17.86 30.08
CA LEU A 529 21.99 -18.38 28.74
C LEU A 529 23.33 -18.68 28.06
N ALA A 530 23.54 -19.90 27.57
CA ALA A 530 24.79 -20.31 26.90
C ALA A 530 25.19 -19.35 25.76
N GLU A 531 26.50 -19.19 25.51
CA GLU A 531 27.07 -18.39 24.39
C GLU A 531 26.81 -18.97 23.02
#